data_AF-A0A453D8D9-F1
#
_entry.id   AF-A0A453D8D9-F1
#
_cell.length_a   1.000
_cell.length_b   1.000
_cell.length_c   1.000
_cell.angle_alpha   90.00
_cell.angle_beta   90.00
_cell.angle_gamma   90.00
#
_symmetry.space_group_name_H-M   'P 1'
#
loop_
_entity.id
_entity.type
_entity.pdbx_description
1 polymer ?
#
loop_
_entity_poly.entity_id
_entity_poly.type
_entity_poly.pdbx_seq_one_letter_code
_entity_poly.pdbx_strand_id
1 'polypeptide(L)'
;MWVSSSCPVCQFCQKLSEAPTNPTCSVCQTSENLWICVICGFVGCGRYKEGHSIRHWKGTQHCYSLDLETQRVWDYVGDSYVHRLNHSKSDVKHAKFSSKCEYPGDNCVNCMHDDSDMGGVMFSSKADTIVDEYNRLLASQLETQREYYEALLSDAKKEREHHISVAVDKTINDKLQELQLKLENTMLEKKKVAEVSLFKSCCLFRYTVQPVCLLMQPMSYAFSCR
;
A
#
# COMPACT_ATOMS: atom_id res chain seq x y z
N MET A 1 -6.61 31.70 -0.10
CA MET A 1 -5.58 32.67 -0.53
C MET A 1 -4.29 31.93 -0.75
N TRP A 2 -3.97 31.57 -1.99
CA TRP A 2 -2.62 31.06 -2.30
C TRP A 2 -1.77 32.30 -2.51
N VAL A 3 -0.97 32.64 -1.50
CA VAL A 3 0.08 33.65 -1.64
C VAL A 3 0.95 33.18 -2.81
N SER A 4 1.23 34.07 -3.75
CA SER A 4 2.10 33.85 -4.89
C SER A 4 3.41 33.19 -4.47
N SER A 5 3.47 31.85 -4.50
CA SER A 5 4.67 31.08 -4.18
C SER A 5 5.64 31.17 -5.36
N SER A 6 6.20 32.36 -5.58
CA SER A 6 7.37 32.53 -6.41
C SER A 6 8.50 31.75 -5.75
N CYS A 7 9.03 30.74 -6.46
CA CYS A 7 10.19 29.99 -6.01
C CYS A 7 11.31 30.97 -5.59
N PRO A 8 11.89 30.86 -4.37
CA PRO A 8 12.92 31.78 -3.88
C PRO A 8 14.10 31.89 -4.85
N VAL A 9 14.46 30.77 -5.50
CA VAL A 9 15.51 30.73 -6.51
C VAL A 9 15.09 31.46 -7.78
N CYS A 10 13.87 31.23 -8.28
CA CYS A 10 13.38 31.94 -9.48
C CYS A 10 13.29 33.45 -9.24
N GLN A 11 12.82 33.88 -8.06
CA GLN A 11 12.77 35.29 -7.69
C GLN A 11 14.18 35.89 -7.57
N PHE A 12 15.13 35.14 -7.00
CA PHE A 12 16.52 35.57 -6.89
C PHE A 12 17.18 35.72 -8.27
N CYS A 13 17.03 34.73 -9.16
CA CYS A 13 17.54 34.79 -10.53
C CYS A 13 16.89 35.92 -11.34
N GLN A 14 15.59 36.17 -11.17
CA GLN A 14 14.90 37.29 -11.82
C GLN A 14 15.47 38.64 -11.37
N LYS A 15 15.67 38.83 -10.06
CA LYS A 15 16.27 40.07 -9.52
C LYS A 15 17.67 40.33 -10.08
N LEU A 16 18.50 39.28 -10.21
CA LEU A 16 19.83 39.40 -10.83
C LEU A 16 19.77 39.82 -12.31
N SER A 17 18.70 39.47 -13.02
CA SER A 17 18.51 39.85 -14.42
C SER A 17 17.98 41.29 -14.62
N GLU A 18 17.20 41.81 -13.67
CA GLU A 18 16.57 43.14 -13.75
C GLU A 18 17.44 44.26 -13.16
N ALA A 19 18.24 43.95 -12.13
CA ALA A 19 19.21 44.87 -11.55
C ALA A 19 20.50 44.10 -11.17
N PRO A 20 21.67 44.44 -11.74
CA PRO A 20 22.92 43.73 -11.47
C PRO A 20 23.50 44.16 -10.11
N THR A 21 22.82 43.81 -9.02
CA THR A 21 23.46 43.76 -7.71
C THR A 21 24.30 42.50 -7.65
N ASN A 22 25.62 42.64 -7.50
CA ASN A 22 26.50 41.48 -7.39
C ASN A 22 26.06 40.63 -6.19
N PRO A 23 25.68 39.36 -6.39
CA PRO A 23 25.33 38.50 -5.27
C PRO A 23 26.57 38.28 -4.40
N THR A 24 26.37 38.20 -3.09
CA THR A 24 27.44 37.97 -2.12
C THR A 24 27.03 36.90 -1.12
N CYS A 25 28.00 36.14 -0.60
CA CYS A 25 27.74 35.19 0.47
C CYS A 25 27.18 35.89 1.71
N SER A 26 26.11 35.35 2.29
CA SER A 26 25.45 35.93 3.48
C SER A 26 26.31 35.93 4.75
N VAL A 27 27.47 35.25 4.75
CA VAL A 27 28.36 35.13 5.91
C VAL A 27 29.66 35.90 5.70
N CYS A 28 30.43 35.58 4.64
CA CYS A 28 31.74 36.19 4.39
C CYS A 28 31.73 37.28 3.31
N GLN A 29 30.57 37.60 2.72
CA GLN A 29 30.38 38.65 1.72
C GLN A 29 31.22 38.50 0.43
N THR A 30 31.87 37.36 0.22
CA THR A 30 32.57 37.05 -1.04
C THR A 30 31.58 37.04 -2.21
N SER A 31 31.98 37.54 -3.37
CA SER A 31 31.16 37.57 -4.61
C SER A 31 31.47 36.42 -5.58
N GLU A 32 32.34 35.49 -5.19
CA GLU A 32 32.87 34.41 -6.02
C GLU A 32 32.40 33.04 -5.53
N ASN A 33 32.24 32.10 -6.48
CA ASN A 33 31.83 30.71 -6.24
C ASN A 33 30.61 30.60 -5.30
N LEU A 34 29.51 31.21 -5.73
CA LEU A 34 28.29 31.35 -4.94
C LEU A 34 27.25 30.29 -5.28
N TRP A 35 26.61 29.81 -4.23
CA TRP A 35 25.63 28.74 -4.26
C TRP A 35 24.38 29.19 -3.52
N ILE A 36 23.21 29.01 -4.14
CA ILE A 36 21.93 29.31 -3.50
C ILE A 36 21.22 28.01 -3.11
N CYS A 37 20.81 27.89 -1.85
CA CYS A 37 20.02 26.78 -1.38
C CYS A 37 18.63 26.82 -2.04
N VAL A 38 18.23 25.74 -2.71
CA VAL A 38 16.97 25.71 -3.45
C VAL A 38 15.73 25.62 -2.56
N ILE A 39 15.91 25.25 -1.30
CA ILE A 39 14.83 25.06 -0.33
C ILE A 39 14.49 26.38 0.37
N CYS A 40 15.50 27.14 0.81
CA CYS A 40 15.30 28.33 1.63
C CYS A 40 15.92 29.62 1.08
N GLY A 41 16.61 29.57 -0.07
CA GLY A 41 17.19 30.75 -0.70
C GLY A 41 18.47 31.29 -0.04
N PHE A 42 19.07 30.58 0.92
CA PHE A 42 20.35 30.99 1.53
C PHE A 42 21.49 31.02 0.50
N VAL A 43 22.29 32.09 0.48
CA VAL A 43 23.43 32.24 -0.45
C VAL A 43 24.75 32.03 0.29
N GLY A 44 25.43 30.92 -0.01
CA GLY A 44 26.71 30.54 0.59
C GLY A 44 27.83 30.45 -0.44
N CYS A 45 29.07 30.75 -0.04
CA CYS A 45 30.24 30.42 -0.87
C CYS A 45 30.53 28.91 -0.83
N GLY A 46 31.04 28.37 -1.94
CA GLY A 46 31.32 26.95 -2.09
C GLY A 46 32.58 26.47 -1.38
N ARG A 47 32.89 25.18 -1.60
CA ARG A 47 34.01 24.46 -0.96
C ARG A 47 35.40 25.01 -1.30
N TYR A 48 35.53 25.72 -2.41
CA TYR A 48 36.80 26.33 -2.84
C TYR A 48 37.05 27.71 -2.21
N LYS A 49 36.12 28.16 -1.34
CA LYS A 49 36.25 29.34 -0.48
C LYS A 49 36.09 28.86 0.97
N GLU A 50 35.24 29.52 1.77
CA GLU A 50 35.01 29.18 3.18
C GLU A 50 33.96 28.07 3.41
N GLY A 51 33.33 27.54 2.35
CA GLY A 51 32.36 26.45 2.47
C GLY A 51 31.10 26.79 3.29
N HIS A 52 30.54 28.00 3.14
CA HIS A 52 29.31 28.38 3.83
C HIS A 52 28.08 27.61 3.33
N SER A 53 28.05 27.20 2.07
CA SER A 53 26.94 26.40 1.53
C SER A 53 26.90 24.98 2.13
N ILE A 54 28.06 24.31 2.27
CA ILE A 54 28.14 22.99 2.91
C ILE A 54 27.87 23.06 4.42
N ARG A 55 28.30 24.13 5.11
CA ARG A 55 27.99 24.34 6.54
C ARG A 55 26.50 24.57 6.75
N HIS A 56 25.88 25.33 5.86
CA HIS A 56 24.43 25.53 5.83
C HIS A 56 23.68 24.21 5.69
N TRP A 57 24.07 23.35 4.74
CA TRP A 57 23.49 22.01 4.62
C TRP A 57 23.62 21.21 5.92
N LYS A 58 24.83 21.11 6.51
CA LYS A 58 25.04 20.37 7.76
C LYS A 58 24.22 20.88 8.95
N GLY A 59 23.90 22.16 8.99
CA GLY A 59 23.11 22.76 10.08
C GLY A 59 21.59 22.71 9.87
N THR A 60 21.13 22.72 8.62
CA THR A 60 19.70 22.85 8.28
C THR A 60 19.10 21.62 7.60
N GLN A 61 19.94 20.67 7.19
CA GLN A 61 19.56 19.52 6.36
C GLN A 61 18.93 19.91 5.01
N HIS A 62 19.28 21.09 4.48
CA HIS A 62 18.89 21.47 3.13
C HIS A 62 19.87 20.88 2.10
N CYS A 63 19.52 19.72 1.54
CA CYS A 63 20.43 18.87 0.77
C CYS A 63 20.79 19.37 -0.65
N TYR A 64 20.16 20.43 -1.13
CA TYR A 64 20.29 20.87 -2.51
C TYR A 64 20.69 22.34 -2.61
N SER A 65 21.67 22.64 -3.46
CA SER A 65 22.08 24.00 -3.78
C SER A 65 22.38 24.16 -5.27
N LEU A 66 21.98 25.30 -5.84
CA LEU A 66 22.22 25.69 -7.22
C LEU A 66 23.51 26.52 -7.29
N ASP A 67 24.42 26.11 -8.17
CA ASP A 67 25.59 26.89 -8.56
C ASP A 67 25.16 28.08 -9.42
N LEU A 68 25.42 29.30 -8.95
CA LEU A 68 25.00 30.52 -9.67
C LEU A 68 25.78 30.74 -10.97
N GLU A 69 27.00 30.21 -11.07
CA GLU A 69 27.84 30.34 -12.27
C GLU A 69 27.44 29.33 -13.34
N THR A 70 27.28 28.06 -12.95
CA THR A 70 27.06 26.97 -13.91
C THR A 70 25.60 26.55 -14.06
N GLN A 71 24.69 27.10 -13.24
CA GLN A 71 23.26 26.78 -13.23
C GLN A 71 22.97 25.27 -13.05
N ARG A 72 23.89 24.56 -12.38
CA ARG A 72 23.77 23.14 -12.02
C ARG A 72 23.41 22.99 -10.55
N VAL A 73 22.56 22.01 -10.24
CA VAL A 73 22.18 21.69 -8.87
C VAL A 73 23.11 20.61 -8.32
N TRP A 74 23.65 20.85 -7.14
CA TRP A 74 24.45 19.89 -6.39
C TRP A 74 23.60 19.21 -5.32
N ASP A 75 23.70 17.88 -5.24
CA ASP A 75 23.16 17.06 -4.16
C ASP A 75 24.27 16.77 -3.15
N TYR A 76 24.11 17.27 -1.93
CA TYR A 76 25.07 17.03 -0.86
C TYR A 76 25.02 15.61 -0.29
N VAL A 77 23.88 14.92 -0.38
CA VAL A 77 23.72 13.55 0.12
C VAL A 77 24.32 12.55 -0.87
N GLY A 78 23.98 12.70 -2.15
CA GLY A 78 24.50 11.87 -3.24
C GLY A 78 25.89 12.26 -3.75
N ASP A 79 26.53 13.29 -3.16
CA ASP A 79 27.85 13.85 -3.53
C ASP A 79 28.06 14.01 -5.04
N SER A 80 27.02 14.48 -5.73
CA SER A 80 27.00 14.54 -7.19
C SER A 80 26.13 15.68 -7.72
N TYR A 81 26.34 16.07 -8.98
CA TYR A 81 25.44 16.98 -9.67
C TYR A 81 24.16 16.24 -10.05
N VAL A 82 23.02 16.87 -9.80
CA VAL A 82 21.71 16.34 -10.23
C VAL A 82 21.65 16.41 -11.75
N HIS A 83 21.47 15.25 -12.39
CA HIS A 83 21.21 15.18 -13.83
C HIS A 83 19.84 15.76 -14.15
N ARG A 84 19.81 16.74 -15.03
CA ARG A 84 18.57 17.37 -15.47
C ARG A 84 17.83 16.42 -16.42
N LEU A 85 16.71 15.84 -15.97
CA LEU A 85 15.74 15.17 -16.84
C LEU A 85 15.00 16.23 -17.67
N ASN A 86 15.65 16.74 -18.71
CA ASN A 86 15.02 17.67 -19.66
C ASN A 86 14.37 16.89 -20.81
N HIS A 87 13.15 16.42 -20.60
CA HIS A 87 12.20 16.25 -21.70
C HIS A 87 10.89 16.97 -21.35
N SER A 88 10.88 18.28 -21.55
CA SER A 88 9.64 19.00 -21.86
C SER A 88 9.96 20.11 -22.85
N LYS A 89 9.60 19.86 -24.11
CA LYS A 89 9.39 20.90 -25.12
C LYS A 89 8.42 21.92 -24.55
N SER A 90 8.88 23.13 -24.23
CA SER A 90 8.05 24.33 -24.32
C SER A 90 8.94 25.56 -24.38
N ASP A 91 8.62 26.41 -25.36
CA ASP A 91 9.26 27.66 -25.69
C ASP A 91 9.57 28.53 -24.47
N VAL A 92 10.87 28.74 -24.23
CA VAL A 92 11.32 30.05 -23.77
C VAL A 92 12.41 30.46 -24.73
N LYS A 93 12.08 31.52 -25.46
CA LYS A 93 12.89 32.33 -26.36
C LYS A 93 14.17 32.76 -25.64
N HIS A 94 15.12 31.85 -25.50
CA HIS A 94 16.43 32.14 -24.92
C HIS A 94 17.23 32.88 -25.97
N ALA A 95 17.64 34.08 -25.58
CA ALA A 95 18.63 34.89 -26.27
C ALA A 95 19.78 33.98 -26.74
N LYS A 96 20.11 34.12 -28.02
CA LYS A 96 21.33 33.58 -28.60
C LYS A 96 22.51 34.05 -27.73
N PHE A 97 23.03 33.18 -26.87
CA PHE A 97 24.45 33.24 -26.58
C PHE A 97 25.12 32.48 -27.72
N SER A 98 25.29 33.17 -28.85
CA SER A 98 26.27 32.72 -29.82
C SER A 98 27.62 32.90 -29.17
N SER A 99 28.27 31.80 -28.78
CA SER A 99 29.71 31.75 -28.56
C SER A 99 30.38 32.09 -29.88
N LYS A 100 30.53 33.38 -30.16
CA LYS A 100 31.21 33.86 -31.36
C LYS A 100 32.69 33.82 -31.06
N CYS A 101 33.40 32.85 -31.63
CA CYS A 101 34.85 32.87 -31.64
C CYS A 101 35.29 34.07 -32.50
N GLU A 102 35.84 35.09 -31.86
CA GLU A 102 36.49 36.21 -32.54
C GLU A 102 37.96 35.86 -32.68
N TYR A 103 38.37 35.20 -33.77
CA TYR A 103 39.70 35.32 -34.41
C TYR A 103 39.76 34.41 -35.66
N PRO A 104 40.03 34.94 -36.86
CA PRO A 104 40.21 34.13 -38.06
C PRO A 104 41.67 33.67 -38.16
N GLY A 105 41.93 32.43 -37.74
CA GLY A 105 43.23 31.79 -37.90
C GLY A 105 43.55 30.85 -36.74
N ASP A 106 43.78 29.60 -37.07
CA ASP A 106 44.20 28.47 -36.23
C ASP A 106 43.16 27.65 -35.44
N ASN A 107 43.44 26.35 -35.54
CA ASN A 107 42.66 25.15 -35.30
C ASN A 107 42.02 25.05 -33.90
N CYS A 108 40.69 25.19 -33.81
CA CYS A 108 39.93 24.84 -32.61
C CYS A 108 39.44 23.38 -32.68
N VAL A 109 40.00 22.51 -31.85
CA VAL A 109 39.78 21.05 -31.89
C VAL A 109 38.45 20.62 -31.22
N ASN A 110 37.58 21.56 -30.80
CA ASN A 110 36.35 21.20 -30.07
C ASN A 110 35.07 21.92 -30.50
N CYS A 111 35.03 22.52 -31.69
CA CYS A 111 33.77 22.90 -32.32
C CYS A 111 33.22 21.72 -33.13
N MET A 112 32.67 20.71 -32.44
CA MET A 112 31.90 19.65 -33.08
C MET A 112 30.56 20.22 -33.56
N HIS A 113 30.51 20.65 -34.82
CA HIS A 113 29.29 20.47 -35.62
C HIS A 113 29.26 19.00 -36.01
N ASP A 114 28.58 18.18 -35.20
CA ASP A 114 28.35 16.78 -35.52
C ASP A 114 26.97 16.65 -36.17
N ASP A 115 26.95 16.70 -37.50
CA ASP A 115 25.81 16.27 -38.33
C ASP A 115 25.81 14.72 -38.49
N SER A 116 26.02 13.98 -37.40
CA SER A 116 25.93 12.52 -37.36
C SER A 116 25.06 12.06 -36.19
N ASP A 117 23.77 12.40 -36.29
CA ASP A 117 22.64 11.89 -35.52
C ASP A 117 22.40 10.39 -35.78
N MET A 118 23.40 9.54 -35.53
CA MET A 118 23.30 8.09 -35.69
C MET A 118 23.96 7.33 -34.53
N GLY A 119 25.01 7.86 -33.91
CA GLY A 119 25.70 7.22 -32.78
C GLY A 119 24.92 7.31 -31.45
N GLY A 120 24.26 8.45 -31.19
CA GLY A 120 23.48 8.68 -29.96
C GLY A 120 22.21 7.82 -29.88
N VAL A 121 21.50 7.68 -31.00
CA VAL A 121 20.30 6.84 -31.14
C VAL A 121 20.62 5.36 -30.90
N MET A 122 21.82 4.90 -31.29
CA MET A 122 22.23 3.51 -31.10
C MET A 122 22.61 3.18 -29.65
N PHE A 123 23.20 4.12 -28.91
CA PHE A 123 23.49 3.92 -27.48
C PHE A 123 22.21 3.98 -26.64
N SER A 124 21.31 4.91 -26.92
CA SER A 124 20.01 4.97 -26.24
C SER A 124 19.16 3.73 -26.54
N SER A 125 19.11 3.27 -27.79
CA SER A 125 18.36 2.06 -28.17
C SER A 125 18.82 0.79 -27.43
N LYS A 126 20.13 0.63 -27.21
CA LYS A 126 20.66 -0.47 -26.39
C LYS A 126 20.30 -0.32 -24.91
N ALA A 127 20.35 0.90 -24.38
CA ALA A 127 19.95 1.17 -23.01
C ALA A 127 18.45 0.90 -22.79
N ASP A 128 17.59 1.33 -23.73
CA ASP A 128 16.15 1.09 -23.70
C ASP A 128 15.84 -0.41 -23.74
N THR A 129 16.56 -1.17 -24.59
CA THR A 129 16.42 -2.64 -24.65
C THR A 129 16.76 -3.30 -23.31
N ILE A 130 17.82 -2.85 -22.63
CA ILE A 130 18.22 -3.38 -21.32
C ILE A 130 17.18 -3.04 -20.26
N VAL A 131 16.64 -1.82 -20.29
CA VAL A 131 15.57 -1.38 -19.37
C VAL A 131 14.32 -2.21 -19.56
N ASP A 132 13.92 -2.49 -20.80
CA ASP A 132 12.75 -3.33 -21.10
C ASP A 132 12.92 -4.77 -20.62
N GLU A 133 14.09 -5.36 -20.83
CA GLU A 133 14.40 -6.70 -20.32
C GLU A 133 14.42 -6.74 -18.78
N TYR A 134 14.99 -5.71 -18.15
CA TYR A 134 14.97 -5.58 -16.69
C TYR A 134 13.53 -5.45 -16.17
N ASN A 135 12.71 -4.60 -16.79
CA ASN A 135 11.31 -4.43 -16.41
C ASN A 135 10.52 -5.72 -16.59
N ARG A 136 10.79 -6.50 -17.65
CA ARG A 136 10.16 -7.80 -17.89
C ARG A 136 10.55 -8.83 -16.82
N LEU A 137 11.83 -8.89 -16.46
CA LEU A 137 12.32 -9.74 -15.38
C LEU A 137 11.71 -9.36 -14.04
N LEU A 138 11.67 -8.06 -13.73
CA LEU A 138 11.05 -7.54 -12.51
C LEU A 138 9.56 -7.88 -12.44
N ALA A 139 8.82 -7.68 -13.53
CA ALA A 139 7.41 -8.05 -13.62
C ALA A 139 7.21 -9.57 -13.41
N SER A 140 8.05 -10.40 -14.02
CA SER A 140 8.01 -11.86 -13.81
C SER A 140 8.27 -12.24 -12.35
N GLN A 141 9.24 -11.60 -11.68
CA GLN A 141 9.54 -11.88 -10.27
C GLN A 141 8.41 -11.45 -9.34
N LEU A 142 7.82 -10.27 -9.59
CA LEU A 142 6.68 -9.77 -8.82
C LEU A 142 5.45 -10.68 -8.99
N GLU A 143 5.23 -11.20 -10.20
CA GLU A 143 4.14 -12.13 -10.47
C GLU A 143 4.32 -13.45 -9.72
N THR A 144 5.52 -14.04 -9.76
CA THR A 144 5.82 -15.25 -8.98
C THR A 144 5.64 -15.03 -7.47
N GLN A 145 6.05 -13.88 -6.94
CA GLN A 145 5.82 -13.56 -5.52
C GLN A 145 4.33 -13.40 -5.21
N ARG A 146 3.57 -12.74 -6.09
CA ARG A 146 2.12 -12.59 -5.95
C ARG A 146 1.45 -13.96 -5.88
N GLU A 147 1.73 -14.84 -6.85
CA GLU A 147 1.17 -16.19 -6.89
C GLU A 147 1.51 -17.00 -5.63
N TYR A 148 2.76 -16.91 -5.14
CA TYR A 148 3.19 -17.59 -3.91
C TYR A 148 2.39 -17.16 -2.68
N TYR A 149 2.25 -15.85 -2.46
CA TYR A 149 1.52 -15.35 -1.31
C TYR A 149 0.00 -15.53 -1.45
N GLU A 150 -0.56 -15.44 -2.65
CA GLU A 150 -1.96 -15.77 -2.93
C GLU A 150 -2.25 -17.25 -2.62
N ALA A 151 -1.37 -18.16 -3.00
CA ALA A 151 -1.47 -19.58 -2.68
C ALA A 151 -1.40 -19.82 -1.16
N LEU A 152 -0.41 -19.22 -0.47
CA LEU A 152 -0.26 -19.36 0.97
C LEU A 152 -1.49 -18.85 1.74
N LEU A 153 -2.06 -17.71 1.33
CA LEU A 153 -3.29 -17.17 1.90
C LEU A 153 -4.51 -18.04 1.60
N SER A 154 -4.60 -18.58 0.39
CA SER A 154 -5.67 -19.49 -0.05
C SER A 154 -5.67 -20.78 0.77
N ASP A 155 -4.50 -21.39 0.98
CA ASP A 155 -4.38 -22.62 1.75
C ASP A 155 -4.65 -22.39 3.24
N ALA A 156 -4.14 -21.31 3.82
CA ALA A 156 -4.48 -20.94 5.20
C ALA A 156 -5.98 -20.65 5.37
N LYS A 157 -6.65 -20.11 4.35
CA LYS A 157 -8.10 -19.90 4.37
C LYS A 157 -8.85 -21.23 4.30
N LYS A 158 -8.49 -22.12 3.37
CA LYS A 158 -9.09 -23.46 3.24
C LYS A 158 -8.95 -24.28 4.52
N GLU A 159 -7.78 -24.25 5.16
CA GLU A 159 -7.56 -24.98 6.41
C GLU A 159 -8.47 -24.46 7.53
N ARG A 160 -8.62 -23.13 7.65
CA ARG A 160 -9.57 -22.54 8.61
C ARG A 160 -11.01 -22.92 8.29
N GLU A 161 -11.41 -22.84 7.03
CA GLU A 161 -12.77 -23.22 6.59
C GLU A 161 -13.04 -24.71 6.86
N HIS A 162 -12.08 -25.58 6.60
CA HIS A 162 -12.13 -27.00 6.92
C HIS A 162 -12.28 -27.24 8.42
N HIS A 163 -11.43 -26.61 9.25
CA HIS A 163 -11.54 -26.70 10.72
C HIS A 163 -12.91 -26.22 11.24
N ILE A 164 -13.43 -25.12 10.69
CA ILE A 164 -14.75 -24.60 11.04
C ILE A 164 -15.84 -25.61 10.64
N SER A 165 -15.80 -26.14 9.41
CA SER A 165 -16.77 -27.14 8.94
C SER A 165 -16.78 -28.36 9.86
N VAL A 166 -15.62 -28.93 10.17
CA VAL A 166 -15.49 -30.10 11.05
C VAL A 166 -16.03 -29.81 12.46
N ALA A 167 -15.73 -28.64 13.02
CA ALA A 167 -16.23 -28.25 14.34
C ALA A 167 -17.76 -28.04 14.34
N VAL A 168 -18.31 -27.46 13.28
CA VAL A 168 -19.75 -27.28 13.08
C VAL A 168 -20.45 -28.62 12.95
N ASP A 169 -19.96 -29.51 12.09
CA ASP A 169 -20.53 -30.84 11.88
C ASP A 169 -20.53 -31.67 13.18
N LYS A 170 -19.43 -31.62 13.94
CA LYS A 170 -19.36 -32.26 15.26
C LYS A 170 -20.40 -31.68 16.21
N THR A 171 -20.52 -30.36 16.29
CA THR A 171 -21.50 -29.69 17.17
C THR A 171 -22.93 -30.05 16.78
N ILE A 172 -23.23 -30.09 15.49
CA ILE A 172 -24.55 -30.49 14.97
C ILE A 172 -24.83 -31.95 15.33
N ASN A 173 -23.86 -32.85 15.13
CA ASN A 173 -24.02 -34.27 15.47
C ASN A 173 -24.25 -34.49 16.96
N ASP A 174 -23.48 -33.83 17.83
CA ASP A 174 -23.64 -33.90 19.28
C ASP A 174 -25.03 -33.40 19.72
N LYS A 175 -25.51 -32.29 19.12
CA LYS A 175 -26.85 -31.76 19.39
C LYS A 175 -27.96 -32.66 18.86
N LEU A 176 -27.75 -33.30 17.72
CA LEU A 176 -28.69 -34.24 17.13
C LEU A 176 -28.85 -35.48 18.01
N GLN A 177 -27.74 -36.02 18.53
CA GLN A 177 -27.77 -37.12 19.51
C GLN A 177 -28.44 -36.69 20.82
N GLU A 178 -28.14 -35.50 21.34
CA GLU A 178 -28.79 -34.95 22.54
C GLU A 178 -30.31 -34.84 22.36
N LEU A 179 -30.77 -34.34 21.21
CA LEU A 179 -32.19 -34.22 20.90
C LEU A 179 -32.87 -35.58 20.72
N GLN A 180 -32.22 -36.55 20.10
CA GLN A 180 -32.72 -37.92 20.00
C GLN A 180 -32.93 -38.55 21.37
N LEU A 181 -31.94 -38.41 22.27
CA LEU A 181 -32.02 -38.90 23.65
C LEU A 181 -33.15 -38.22 24.43
N LYS A 182 -33.31 -36.90 24.29
CA LYS A 182 -34.43 -36.16 24.90
C LYS A 182 -35.78 -36.61 24.37
N LEU A 183 -35.88 -36.88 23.07
CA LEU A 183 -37.11 -37.38 22.45
C LEU A 183 -37.48 -38.76 23.03
N GLU A 184 -36.53 -39.70 23.09
CA GLU A 184 -36.74 -41.03 23.69
C GLU A 184 -37.18 -40.96 25.14
N ASN A 185 -36.51 -40.14 25.96
CA ASN A 185 -36.88 -39.94 27.36
C ASN A 185 -38.30 -39.36 27.50
N THR A 186 -38.65 -38.35 26.70
CA THR A 186 -39.99 -37.75 26.71
C THR A 186 -41.07 -38.75 26.29
N MET A 187 -40.78 -39.61 25.29
CA MET A 187 -41.70 -40.68 24.89
C MET A 187 -41.91 -41.70 26.00
N LEU A 188 -40.85 -42.09 26.71
CA LEU A 188 -40.92 -43.01 27.84
C LEU A 188 -41.74 -42.41 29.00
N GLU A 189 -41.52 -41.14 29.33
CA GLU A 189 -42.30 -40.43 30.35
C GLU A 189 -43.78 -40.34 29.97
N LYS A 190 -44.10 -39.99 28.72
CA LYS A 190 -45.49 -40.00 28.23
C LYS A 190 -46.15 -41.37 28.36
N LYS A 191 -45.42 -42.45 28.04
CA LYS A 191 -45.93 -43.82 28.21
C LYS A 191 -46.24 -44.14 29.67
N LYS A 192 -45.33 -43.79 30.60
CA LYS A 192 -45.56 -43.96 32.05
C LYS A 192 -46.76 -43.17 32.54
N VAL A 193 -46.92 -41.92 32.12
CA VAL A 193 -48.08 -41.09 32.48
C VAL A 193 -49.38 -41.68 31.93
N ALA A 194 -49.37 -42.18 30.69
CA ALA A 194 -50.52 -42.85 30.09
C ALA A 194 -50.91 -44.11 30.88
N GLU A 195 -49.95 -44.95 31.26
CA GLU A 195 -50.18 -46.13 32.11
C GLU A 195 -50.77 -45.77 33.47
N VAL A 196 -50.23 -44.75 34.15
CA VAL A 196 -50.76 -44.25 35.43
C VAL A 196 -52.16 -43.67 35.27
N SER A 197 -52.44 -42.96 34.17
CA SER A 197 -53.76 -42.40 33.89
C SER A 197 -54.81 -43.49 33.63
N LEU A 198 -54.43 -44.56 32.90
CA LEU A 198 -55.23 -45.75 32.67
C LEU A 198 -55.53 -46.47 34.00
N PHE A 199 -54.52 -46.65 34.84
CA PHE A 199 -54.69 -47.25 36.16
C PHE A 199 -55.67 -46.45 37.05
N LYS A 200 -55.50 -45.12 37.11
CA LYS A 200 -56.41 -44.23 37.86
C LYS A 200 -57.84 -44.31 37.31
N SER A 201 -58.03 -44.30 36.00
CA SER A 201 -59.36 -44.40 35.37
C SER A 201 -60.03 -45.75 35.70
N CYS A 202 -59.28 -46.86 35.65
CA CYS A 202 -59.79 -48.19 36.00
C CYS A 202 -60.18 -48.29 37.48
N CYS A 203 -59.36 -47.74 38.38
CA CYS A 203 -59.69 -47.64 39.81
C CYS A 203 -60.95 -46.78 40.04
N LEU A 204 -61.05 -45.61 39.42
CA LEU A 204 -62.23 -44.74 39.53
C LEU A 204 -63.51 -45.44 39.05
N PHE A 205 -63.46 -46.13 37.91
CA PHE A 205 -64.58 -46.89 37.38
C PHE A 205 -65.02 -48.01 38.34
N ARG A 206 -64.08 -48.71 38.99
CA ARG A 206 -64.40 -49.70 40.03
C ARG A 206 -65.05 -49.05 41.26
N TYR A 207 -64.56 -47.91 41.73
CA TYR A 207 -65.13 -47.24 42.90
C TYR A 207 -66.51 -46.61 42.64
N THR A 208 -66.79 -46.12 41.43
CA THR A 208 -68.07 -45.44 41.10
C THR A 208 -69.16 -46.38 40.58
N VAL A 209 -68.81 -47.50 39.93
CA VAL A 209 -69.78 -48.41 39.30
C VAL A 209 -70.14 -49.62 40.20
N GLN A 210 -69.27 -49.99 41.15
CA GLN A 210 -69.53 -51.10 42.08
C GLN A 210 -70.71 -50.90 43.06
N PRO A 211 -71.12 -49.67 43.45
CA PRO A 211 -72.39 -49.48 44.17
C PRO A 211 -73.63 -49.62 43.27
N VAL A 212 -73.50 -49.51 41.95
CA VAL A 212 -74.65 -49.44 41.01
C VAL A 212 -75.03 -50.83 40.47
N CYS A 213 -74.08 -51.77 40.34
CA CYS A 213 -74.35 -53.12 39.83
C CYS A 213 -74.90 -54.13 40.87
N LEU A 214 -74.98 -53.78 42.16
CA LEU A 214 -75.51 -54.68 43.20
C LEU A 214 -77.05 -54.80 43.22
N LEU A 215 -77.76 -54.16 42.30
CA LEU A 215 -79.22 -54.27 42.19
C LEU A 215 -79.73 -55.16 41.03
N MET A 216 -78.88 -55.65 40.12
CA MET A 216 -79.35 -56.52 39.02
C MET A 216 -78.31 -57.63 38.69
N GLN A 217 -78.55 -58.85 39.15
CA GLN A 217 -77.99 -60.11 38.60
C GLN A 217 -79.04 -60.79 37.69
N PRO A 218 -78.70 -61.84 36.88
CA PRO A 218 -77.40 -62.30 36.36
C PRO A 218 -77.44 -62.55 34.83
N MET A 219 -76.29 -62.77 34.16
CA MET A 219 -76.11 -63.81 33.13
C MET A 219 -74.61 -63.92 32.79
N SER A 220 -74.15 -65.18 32.77
CA SER A 220 -72.84 -65.71 32.38
C SER A 220 -72.13 -64.98 31.23
N TYR A 221 -70.82 -64.75 31.34
CA TYR A 221 -69.82 -65.09 30.32
C TYR A 221 -68.41 -65.04 30.93
N ALA A 222 -67.65 -66.11 30.74
CA ALA A 222 -66.27 -66.24 31.16
C ALA A 222 -65.35 -65.43 30.24
N PHE A 223 -64.41 -64.66 30.82
CA PHE A 223 -63.22 -64.21 30.12
C PHE A 223 -61.99 -64.55 30.98
N SER A 224 -61.19 -65.48 30.45
CA SER A 224 -59.90 -65.91 30.99
C SER A 224 -58.81 -64.96 30.48
N CYS A 225 -58.01 -64.38 31.38
CA CYS A 225 -56.80 -63.63 31.04
C CYS A 225 -55.57 -64.53 31.23
N ARG A 226 -54.84 -64.78 30.14
CA ARG A 226 -53.40 -65.10 30.18
C ARG A 226 -52.60 -63.83 29.96
#